data_AF-A0A4Y2SYQ4-F1
#
_entry.id   AF-A0A4Y2SYQ4-F1
#
_cell.length_a   1.000
_cell.length_b   1.000
_cell.length_c   1.000
_cell.angle_alpha   90.00
_cell.angle_beta   90.00
_cell.angle_gamma   90.00
#
_symmetry.space_group_name_H-M   'P 1'
#
loop_
_entity.id
_entity.type
_entity.pdbx_description
1 polymer ?
#
loop_
_entity_poly.entity_id
_entity_poly.type
_entity_poly.pdbx_seq_one_letter_code
_entity_poly.pdbx_strand_id
1 'polypeptide(L)'
;MNMLCVEFQNEGFVVKQAEEDADYLIIKSALEIKKRSQCVVVVGEDIDLLVTIAASINSENIFFLKPRRGKTEDALYCAATLNIAPQIRDNILFLHAFSGCDTISVLFRQVKKKFINVLNCNKL
;
A
#
# COMPACT_ATOMS: atom_id res chain seq x y z
N MET A 1 -17.35 19.31 5.86
CA MET A 1 -17.20 17.86 5.64
C MET A 1 -16.44 17.24 6.82
N ASN A 2 -16.93 17.45 8.07
CA ASN A 2 -16.16 17.14 9.29
C ASN A 2 -16.89 16.21 10.27
N MET A 3 -18.12 15.77 9.97
CA MET A 3 -18.95 15.05 10.93
C MET A 3 -18.33 13.71 11.37
N LEU A 4 -17.79 12.94 10.41
CA LEU A 4 -17.18 11.65 10.72
C LEU A 4 -15.85 11.78 11.48
N CYS A 5 -15.03 12.77 11.12
CA CYS A 5 -13.78 13.05 11.83
C CYS A 5 -14.04 13.44 13.29
N VAL A 6 -15.03 14.30 13.52
CA VAL A 6 -15.44 14.71 14.87
C VAL A 6 -15.97 13.53 15.67
N GLU A 7 -16.77 12.65 15.06
CA GLU A 7 -17.29 11.46 15.73
C GLU A 7 -16.17 10.52 16.19
N PHE A 8 -15.20 10.22 15.32
CA PHE A 8 -14.05 9.41 15.69
C PHE A 8 -13.19 10.07 16.77
N GLN A 9 -13.02 11.39 16.72
CA GLN A 9 -12.32 12.12 17.78
C GLN A 9 -13.06 12.04 19.13
N ASN A 10 -14.40 12.11 19.12
CA ASN A 10 -15.22 11.96 20.33
C ASN A 10 -15.11 10.55 20.93
N GLU A 11 -14.97 9.53 20.10
CA GLU A 11 -14.69 8.14 20.50
C GLU A 11 -13.21 7.91 20.91
N GLY A 12 -12.39 8.97 20.93
CA GLY A 12 -11.00 8.92 21.40
C GLY A 12 -9.97 8.51 20.36
N PHE A 13 -10.35 8.41 19.07
CA PHE A 13 -9.40 8.11 18.01
C PHE A 13 -8.58 9.33 17.61
N VAL A 14 -7.31 9.09 17.27
CA VAL A 14 -6.47 10.09 16.61
C VAL A 14 -6.82 10.11 15.13
N VAL A 15 -7.41 11.21 14.66
CA VAL A 15 -7.78 11.40 13.26
C VAL A 15 -6.76 12.29 12.55
N LYS A 16 -6.34 11.88 11.35
CA LYS A 16 -5.54 12.68 10.43
C LYS A 16 -6.26 12.78 9.09
N GLN A 17 -6.30 13.97 8.51
CA GLN A 17 -6.91 14.20 7.21
C GLN A 17 -5.81 14.50 6.19
N ALA A 18 -5.84 13.81 5.04
CA ALA A 18 -4.96 14.13 3.93
C ALA A 18 -5.52 15.31 3.13
N GLU A 19 -4.64 16.17 2.62
CA GLU A 19 -5.03 17.26 1.70
C GLU A 19 -5.33 16.73 0.29
N GLU A 20 -4.66 15.65 -0.09
CA GLU A 20 -4.80 14.97 -1.39
C GLU A 20 -5.05 13.47 -1.16
N ASP A 21 -4.21 12.62 -1.73
CA ASP A 21 -4.26 11.17 -1.58
C ASP A 21 -3.94 10.74 -0.13
N ALA A 22 -4.81 9.91 0.43
CA ALA A 22 -4.69 9.40 1.79
C ALA A 22 -3.61 8.32 1.93
N ASP A 23 -3.28 7.61 0.85
CA ASP A 23 -2.41 6.43 0.89
C ASP A 23 -1.03 6.75 1.45
N TYR A 24 -0.42 7.83 0.96
CA TYR A 24 0.87 8.30 1.46
C TYR A 24 0.79 8.65 2.96
N LEU A 25 -0.27 9.33 3.41
CA LEU A 25 -0.42 9.73 4.81
C LEU A 25 -0.65 8.52 5.73
N ILE A 26 -1.39 7.52 5.27
CA ILE A 26 -1.63 6.27 5.98
C ILE A 26 -0.30 5.52 6.16
N ILE A 27 0.46 5.28 5.09
CA ILE A 27 1.71 4.53 5.18
C ILE A 27 2.78 5.30 5.97
N LYS A 28 2.89 6.62 5.77
CA LYS A 28 3.78 7.47 6.58
C LYS A 28 3.43 7.38 8.06
N SER A 29 2.15 7.40 8.41
CA SER A 29 1.71 7.25 9.80
C SER A 29 2.03 5.87 10.36
N ALA A 30 1.83 4.80 9.58
CA ALA A 30 2.18 3.45 9.99
C ALA A 30 3.67 3.30 10.29
N LEU A 31 4.54 3.89 9.44
CA LEU A 31 6.00 3.90 9.65
C LEU A 31 6.40 4.65 10.93
N GLU A 32 5.76 5.78 11.24
CA GLU A 32 6.03 6.51 12.48
C GLU A 32 5.55 5.75 13.73
N ILE A 33 4.36 5.12 13.67
CA ILE A 33 3.84 4.30 14.76
C ILE A 33 4.75 3.09 15.00
N LYS A 34 5.23 2.44 13.93
CA LYS A 34 6.14 1.28 14.01
C LYS A 34 7.41 1.58 14.81
N LYS A 35 7.93 2.82 14.79
CA LYS A 35 9.11 3.18 15.61
C LYS A 35 8.89 3.00 17.11
N ARG A 36 7.63 2.95 17.56
CA ARG A 36 7.23 2.85 18.98
C ARG A 36 6.36 1.63 19.26
N SER A 37 6.21 0.72 18.30
CA SER A 37 5.32 -0.43 18.39
C SER A 37 5.97 -1.68 17.83
N GLN A 38 5.65 -2.85 18.38
CA GLN A 38 6.20 -4.12 17.89
C GLN A 38 5.66 -4.48 16.50
N CYS A 39 4.42 -4.08 16.20
CA CYS A 39 3.68 -4.38 14.99
C CYS A 39 2.66 -3.27 14.70
N VAL A 40 2.38 -3.01 13.43
CA VAL A 40 1.33 -2.09 12.98
C VAL A 40 0.47 -2.78 11.92
N VAL A 41 -0.85 -2.64 12.04
CA VAL A 41 -1.81 -3.14 11.04
C VAL A 41 -2.47 -1.94 10.36
N VAL A 42 -2.30 -1.86 9.04
CA VAL A 42 -3.02 -0.95 8.16
C VAL A 42 -4.26 -1.68 7.65
N VAL A 43 -5.44 -1.13 7.87
CA VAL A 43 -6.71 -1.74 7.46
C VAL A 43 -7.28 -0.94 6.29
N GLY A 44 -7.60 -1.60 5.18
CA GLY A 44 -8.18 -0.94 4.01
C GLY A 44 -8.55 -1.90 2.89
N GLU A 45 -9.40 -1.46 1.96
CA GLU A 45 -9.68 -2.24 0.75
C GLU A 45 -8.71 -1.94 -0.39
N ASP A 46 -8.05 -0.78 -0.37
CA ASP A 46 -7.18 -0.33 -1.43
C ASP A 46 -5.89 -1.14 -1.52
N ILE A 47 -5.56 -1.61 -2.72
CA ILE A 47 -4.34 -2.40 -2.97
C ILE A 47 -3.11 -1.48 -3.10
N ASP A 48 -3.30 -0.20 -3.41
CA ASP A 48 -2.22 0.77 -3.55
C ASP A 48 -1.51 1.00 -2.20
N LEU A 49 -2.23 0.82 -1.08
CA LEU A 49 -1.67 0.70 0.27
C LEU A 49 -0.66 -0.46 0.39
N LEU A 50 -1.02 -1.65 -0.09
CA LEU A 50 -0.14 -2.83 -0.03
C LEU A 50 1.10 -2.65 -0.90
N VAL A 51 0.94 -2.08 -2.10
CA VAL A 51 2.05 -1.75 -3.01
C VAL A 51 3.01 -0.76 -2.34
N THR A 52 2.46 0.28 -1.70
CA THR A 52 3.24 1.30 -1.00
C THR A 52 3.96 0.74 0.23
N ILE A 53 3.34 -0.18 0.99
CA ILE A 53 4.00 -0.92 2.08
C ILE A 53 5.17 -1.73 1.53
N ALA A 54 4.96 -2.49 0.45
CA ALA A 54 5.98 -3.36 -0.12
C ALA A 54 7.21 -2.59 -0.64
N ALA A 55 6.98 -1.37 -1.14
CA ALA A 55 8.01 -0.44 -1.61
C ALA A 55 8.83 0.18 -0.47
N SER A 56 8.30 0.20 0.76
CA SER A 56 8.96 0.89 1.86
C SER A 56 10.12 0.06 2.43
N ILE A 57 11.28 0.70 2.59
CA ILE A 57 12.54 0.07 3.03
C ILE A 57 12.43 -0.48 4.46
N ASN A 58 11.55 0.08 5.30
CA ASN A 58 11.40 -0.27 6.72
C ASN A 58 10.02 -0.86 7.05
N SER A 59 9.42 -1.55 6.09
CA SER A 59 8.07 -2.11 6.21
C SER A 59 7.99 -3.39 7.05
N GLU A 60 9.08 -3.84 7.69
CA GLU A 60 8.98 -5.01 8.57
C GLU A 60 8.00 -4.74 9.71
N ASN A 61 7.22 -5.75 10.06
CA ASN A 61 6.16 -5.70 11.07
C ASN A 61 5.03 -4.70 10.77
N ILE A 62 4.93 -4.23 9.53
CA ILE A 62 3.74 -3.54 9.02
C ILE A 62 2.95 -4.56 8.19
N PHE A 63 1.70 -4.74 8.56
CA PHE A 63 0.77 -5.66 7.92
C PHE A 63 -0.39 -4.89 7.31
N PHE A 64 -0.87 -5.36 6.17
CA PHE A 64 -2.06 -4.87 5.51
C PHE A 64 -3.19 -5.88 5.70
N LEU A 65 -4.24 -5.48 6.41
CA LEU A 65 -5.47 -6.26 6.57
C LEU A 65 -6.48 -5.74 5.56
N LYS A 66 -6.82 -6.59 4.59
CA LYS A 66 -7.93 -6.36 3.67
C LYS A 66 -9.21 -6.93 4.30
N PRO A 67 -10.18 -6.09 4.70
CA PRO A 67 -11.44 -6.57 5.25
C PRO A 67 -12.25 -7.35 4.23
N ARG A 68 -13.02 -8.32 4.71
CA ARG A 68 -13.94 -9.14 3.94
C ARG A 68 -14.89 -8.31 3.08
N ARG A 69 -15.02 -8.70 1.82
CA ARG A 69 -16.08 -8.24 0.92
C ARG A 69 -16.94 -9.41 0.47
N GLY A 70 -18.21 -9.43 0.89
CA GLY A 70 -19.15 -10.49 0.50
C GLY A 70 -18.89 -11.82 1.21
N LYS A 71 -18.46 -12.85 0.48
CA LYS A 71 -18.24 -14.22 1.00
C LYS A 71 -16.75 -14.56 1.26
N THR A 72 -15.82 -13.71 0.88
CA THR A 72 -14.38 -13.96 1.09
C THR A 72 -13.99 -13.68 2.53
N GLU A 73 -13.02 -14.40 3.08
CA GLU A 73 -12.48 -14.11 4.41
C GLU A 73 -11.61 -12.84 4.39
N ASP A 74 -11.32 -12.32 5.58
CA ASP A 74 -10.32 -11.28 5.77
C ASP A 74 -8.95 -11.81 5.31
N ALA A 75 -8.17 -10.98 4.64
CA ALA A 75 -6.86 -11.36 4.14
C ALA A 75 -5.77 -10.46 4.73
N LEU A 76 -4.75 -11.08 5.31
CA LEU A 76 -3.61 -10.38 5.90
C LEU A 76 -2.38 -10.54 4.99
N TYR A 77 -1.76 -9.42 4.65
CA TYR A 77 -0.58 -9.35 3.80
C TYR A 77 0.53 -8.58 4.49
N CYS A 78 1.78 -8.86 4.14
CA CYS A 78 2.92 -8.01 4.44
C CYS A 78 3.92 -8.05 3.29
N ALA A 79 4.94 -7.20 3.34
CA ALA A 79 5.99 -7.17 2.34
C ALA A 79 6.65 -8.56 2.13
N ALA A 80 6.85 -9.32 3.21
CA ALA A 80 7.46 -10.66 3.15
C ALA A 80 6.55 -11.71 2.48
N THR A 81 5.23 -11.61 2.63
CA THR A 81 4.30 -12.60 2.04
C THR A 81 4.09 -12.41 0.53
N LEU A 82 4.48 -11.27 -0.03
CA LEU A 82 4.23 -10.96 -1.45
C LEU A 82 5.04 -11.84 -2.42
N ASN A 83 6.05 -12.59 -1.94
CA ASN A 83 6.87 -13.50 -2.74
C ASN A 83 7.34 -12.91 -4.08
N ILE A 84 7.67 -11.62 -4.09
CA ILE A 84 8.17 -10.90 -5.26
C ILE A 84 9.71 -10.92 -5.26
N ALA A 85 10.29 -11.02 -6.45
CA ALA A 85 11.74 -11.00 -6.60
C ALA A 85 12.32 -9.64 -6.16
N PRO A 86 13.53 -9.59 -5.56
CA PRO A 86 14.13 -8.34 -5.08
C PRO A 86 14.12 -7.22 -6.13
N GLN A 87 14.49 -7.52 -7.38
CA GLN A 87 14.48 -6.53 -8.46
C GLN A 87 13.08 -5.97 -8.77
N ILE A 88 12.02 -6.75 -8.55
CA ILE A 88 10.63 -6.29 -8.70
C ILE A 88 10.25 -5.40 -7.53
N ARG A 89 10.66 -5.77 -6.31
CA ARG A 89 10.40 -4.98 -5.09
C ARG A 89 11.06 -3.60 -5.18
N ASP A 90 12.33 -3.55 -5.56
CA ASP A 90 13.09 -2.30 -5.66
C ASP A 90 12.51 -1.36 -6.72
N ASN A 91 11.82 -1.91 -7.73
CA ASN A 91 11.19 -1.17 -8.81
C ASN A 91 9.65 -1.16 -8.75
N ILE A 92 9.05 -1.54 -7.61
CA ILE A 92 7.61 -1.79 -7.55
C ILE A 92 6.77 -0.53 -7.79
N LEU A 93 7.21 0.64 -7.31
CA LEU A 93 6.52 1.92 -7.55
C LEU A 93 6.61 2.32 -9.02
N PHE A 94 7.76 2.10 -9.66
CA PHE A 94 7.92 2.34 -11.09
C PHE A 94 6.99 1.43 -11.90
N LEU A 95 6.98 0.12 -11.59
CA LEU A 95 6.07 -0.83 -12.20
C LEU A 95 4.61 -0.44 -12.01
N HIS A 96 4.23 0.00 -10.81
CA HIS A 96 2.87 0.39 -10.48
C HIS A 96 2.42 1.62 -11.29
N ALA A 97 3.21 2.70 -11.28
CA ALA A 97 2.91 3.92 -12.04
C ALA A 97 2.78 3.66 -13.55
N PHE A 98 3.69 2.88 -14.15
CA PHE A 98 3.67 2.61 -15.59
C PHE A 98 2.60 1.59 -16.02
N SER A 99 2.20 0.71 -15.10
CA SER A 99 1.19 -0.31 -15.37
C SER A 99 -0.24 0.09 -14.99
N GLY A 100 -0.39 1.29 -14.45
CA GLY A 100 -1.65 1.87 -14.00
C GLY A 100 -1.82 1.76 -12.48
N CYS A 101 -2.06 2.92 -11.85
CA CYS A 101 -2.52 3.11 -10.47
C CYS A 101 -3.77 4.01 -10.48
N ASP A 102 -4.33 4.31 -9.32
CA ASP A 102 -5.56 5.12 -9.23
C ASP A 102 -5.42 6.52 -9.85
N THR A 103 -4.20 7.09 -9.83
CA THR A 103 -3.92 8.43 -10.36
C THR A 103 -3.35 8.44 -11.78
N ILE A 104 -2.86 7.30 -12.30
CA ILE A 104 -2.18 7.22 -13.60
C ILE A 104 -2.78 6.10 -14.45
N SER A 105 -3.22 6.45 -15.66
CA SER A 105 -3.68 5.48 -16.66
C SER A 105 -2.53 4.60 -17.18
N VAL A 106 -2.84 3.34 -17.49
CA VAL A 106 -1.88 2.40 -18.10
C VAL A 106 -1.41 2.89 -19.47
N LEU A 107 -0.13 2.65 -19.81
CA LEU A 107 0.40 2.98 -21.13
C LEU A 107 -0.35 2.21 -22.24
N PHE A 108 -0.75 2.92 -23.29
CA PHE A 108 -1.53 2.34 -24.39
C PHE A 108 -0.84 1.10 -25.00
N ARG A 109 -1.61 0.01 -25.13
CA ARG A 109 -1.16 -1.31 -25.62
C ARG A 109 -0.04 -1.97 -24.80
N GLN A 110 0.19 -1.54 -23.56
CA GLN A 110 1.07 -2.24 -22.63
C GLN A 110 0.26 -2.99 -21.59
N VAL A 111 0.80 -4.13 -21.17
CA VAL A 111 0.22 -4.95 -20.09
C VAL A 111 1.23 -5.09 -18.97
N LYS A 112 0.76 -5.24 -17.72
CA LYS A 112 1.59 -5.44 -16.51
C LYS A 112 2.73 -6.44 -16.73
N LYS A 113 2.42 -7.57 -17.36
CA LYS A 113 3.39 -8.64 -17.67
C LYS A 113 4.56 -8.18 -18.54
N LYS A 114 4.34 -7.23 -19.46
CA LYS A 114 5.40 -6.72 -20.35
C LYS A 114 6.43 -5.91 -19.57
N PHE A 115 6.00 -5.07 -18.62
CA PHE A 115 6.91 -4.30 -17.77
C PHE A 115 7.74 -5.21 -16.85
N ILE A 116 7.11 -6.23 -16.25
CA ILE A 116 7.80 -7.23 -15.42
C ILE A 116 8.86 -7.98 -16.26
N ASN A 117 8.52 -8.40 -17.49
CA ASN A 117 9.46 -9.07 -18.37
C ASN A 117 10.66 -8.17 -18.73
N VAL A 118 10.42 -6.90 -19.05
CA VAL A 118 11.48 -5.93 -19.35
C VAL A 118 12.44 -5.78 -18.16
N LEU A 119 11.92 -5.68 -16.94
CA LEU A 119 12.74 -5.60 -15.72
C LEU A 119 13.58 -6.86 -15.50
N ASN A 120 13.01 -8.04 -15.70
CA ASN A 120 13.74 -9.29 -15.58
C ASN A 120 14.84 -9.46 -16.64
N CYS A 121 14.64 -8.94 -17.85
CA CYS A 121 15.63 -9.04 -18.93
C CYS A 121 16.81 -8.06 -18.78
N ASN A 122 16.59 -6.89 -18.16
CA ASN A 122 17.61 -5.84 -18.12
C ASN A 122 18.58 -5.92 -16.94
N LYS A 123 18.38 -6.83 -15.96
CA LYS A 123 19.22 -6.95 -14.75
C LYS A 123 19.72 -5.58 -14.24
N LEU A 124 18.80 -4.63 -14.11
CA LEU A 124 19.08 -3.36 -13.45
C LEU A 124 19.49 -3.64 -11.99
#